data_AF-A0A6A4CDF3-F1
#
_entry.id   AF-A0A6A4CDF3-F1
#
_cell.length_a   1.000
_cell.length_b   1.000
_cell.length_c   1.000
_cell.angle_alpha   90.00
_cell.angle_beta   90.00
_cell.angle_gamma   90.00
#
_symmetry.space_group_name_H-M   'P 1'
#
loop_
_entity.id
_entity.type
_entity.pdbx_description
1 polymer ?
#
loop_
_entity_poly.entity_id
_entity_poly.type
_entity_poly.pdbx_seq_one_letter_code
_entity_poly.pdbx_strand_id
1 'polypeptide(L)'
;MQVDQDGSREVWPDLWTKLANIWPSRVTMAFPLMTSTEEEWCATAQQEPYNLIYMCQHFKYPEEVLATLGDKVHVLEVWTSGWRKECLYESLVAYRSKTEDPSTCRWLDEWKDKLLRPAPPNLAPLIDNREDWVRLHKRSYGEDDVLRLCDVGHKDQLAHHLLCAFLYEKEIRVLTGREDEADTGPLTRLTRHLRALETGKAYGQAYAGSSRGVDWYAVARFFSAALERGDKERERHN
;
A
#
# COMPACT_ATOMS: atom_id res chain seq x y z
N MET A 1 -1.37 13.54 -37.15
CA MET A 1 -0.62 12.67 -36.23
C MET A 1 -1.66 11.90 -35.43
N GLN A 2 -1.73 10.60 -35.65
CA GLN A 2 -2.89 9.76 -35.39
C GLN A 2 -3.00 9.48 -33.88
N VAL A 3 -4.19 9.69 -33.34
CA VAL A 3 -4.55 9.36 -31.96
C VAL A 3 -4.81 7.86 -31.94
N ASP A 4 -3.86 7.07 -31.45
CA ASP A 4 -4.07 5.66 -31.12
C ASP A 4 -4.94 5.59 -29.85
N GLN A 5 -6.26 5.63 -30.03
CA GLN A 5 -7.25 5.39 -28.99
C GLN A 5 -7.94 4.04 -29.21
N ASP A 6 -8.09 3.33 -28.08
CA ASP A 6 -9.10 2.32 -27.73
C ASP A 6 -8.90 0.83 -28.05
N GLY A 7 -8.04 0.41 -28.99
CA GLY A 7 -7.86 -1.04 -29.24
C GLY A 7 -6.98 -1.79 -28.21
N SER A 8 -6.10 -1.07 -27.49
CA SER A 8 -5.04 -1.72 -26.68
C SER A 8 -5.40 -1.94 -25.21
N ARG A 9 -6.48 -1.32 -24.72
CA ARG A 9 -6.88 -1.39 -23.30
C ARG A 9 -7.73 -2.63 -23.04
N GLU A 10 -8.64 -2.99 -23.93
CA GLU A 10 -9.50 -4.18 -23.79
C GLU A 10 -8.71 -5.49 -23.71
N VAL A 11 -7.53 -5.54 -24.32
CA VAL A 11 -6.60 -6.69 -24.29
C VAL A 11 -5.63 -6.65 -23.11
N TRP A 12 -5.84 -5.78 -22.11
CA TRP A 12 -4.95 -5.68 -20.95
C TRP A 12 -4.76 -7.01 -20.20
N PRO A 13 -5.75 -7.94 -20.08
CA PRO A 13 -5.51 -9.22 -19.40
C PRO A 13 -4.43 -10.08 -20.10
N ASP A 14 -4.40 -10.05 -21.43
CA ASP A 14 -3.35 -10.72 -22.23
C ASP A 14 -1.99 -10.06 -22.03
N LEU A 15 -1.97 -8.73 -21.89
CA LEU A 15 -0.74 -7.98 -21.60
C LEU A 15 -0.21 -8.28 -20.20
N TRP A 16 -1.10 -8.43 -19.20
CA TRP A 16 -0.72 -8.87 -17.86
C TRP A 16 -0.10 -10.26 -17.90
N THR A 17 -0.72 -11.19 -18.62
CA THR A 17 -0.23 -12.57 -18.79
C THR A 17 1.19 -12.61 -19.36
N LYS A 18 1.55 -11.68 -20.26
CA LYS A 18 2.91 -11.59 -20.81
C LYS A 18 3.97 -11.24 -19.76
N LEU A 19 3.60 -10.62 -18.63
CA LEU A 19 4.54 -10.34 -17.53
C LEU A 19 4.99 -11.62 -16.81
N ALA A 20 4.30 -12.75 -16.98
CA ALA A 20 4.75 -14.04 -16.46
C ALA A 20 6.18 -14.38 -16.93
N ASN A 21 6.59 -13.89 -18.11
CA ASN A 21 7.94 -14.11 -18.64
C ASN A 21 9.04 -13.38 -17.86
N ILE A 22 8.70 -12.31 -17.15
CA ILE A 22 9.64 -11.52 -16.32
C ILE A 22 9.40 -11.75 -14.83
N TRP A 23 8.44 -12.61 -14.47
CA TRP A 23 8.27 -13.08 -13.10
C TRP A 23 9.53 -13.84 -12.65
N PRO A 24 10.09 -13.55 -11.47
CA PRO A 24 11.39 -14.10 -11.11
C PRO A 24 11.35 -15.63 -11.02
N SER A 25 12.16 -16.32 -11.82
CA SER A 25 12.20 -17.80 -11.87
C SER A 25 12.61 -18.48 -10.56
N ARG A 26 13.15 -17.71 -9.60
CA ARG A 26 13.59 -18.18 -8.29
C ARG A 26 12.45 -18.33 -7.28
N VAL A 27 11.31 -17.70 -7.53
CA VAL A 27 10.16 -17.76 -6.61
C VAL A 27 9.38 -19.05 -6.86
N THR A 28 8.81 -19.62 -5.80
CA THR A 28 8.06 -20.88 -5.89
C THR A 28 6.61 -20.66 -6.30
N MET A 29 6.07 -19.46 -6.05
CA MET A 29 4.71 -19.11 -6.42
C MET A 29 4.59 -18.80 -7.91
N ALA A 30 3.54 -19.32 -8.53
CA ALA A 30 3.19 -18.98 -9.90
C ALA A 30 2.78 -17.50 -10.00
N PHE A 31 3.05 -16.89 -11.15
CA PHE A 31 2.52 -15.56 -11.44
C PHE A 31 0.99 -15.62 -11.54
N PRO A 32 0.25 -14.81 -10.77
CA PRO A 32 -1.20 -14.88 -10.75
C PRO A 32 -1.78 -14.26 -12.03
N LEU A 33 -2.66 -15.00 -12.69
CA LEU A 33 -3.36 -14.55 -13.89
C LEU A 33 -4.69 -13.88 -13.50
N MET A 34 -5.30 -13.14 -14.42
CA MET A 34 -6.63 -12.56 -14.15
C MET A 34 -7.71 -13.63 -14.01
N THR A 35 -7.50 -14.80 -14.60
CA THR A 35 -8.34 -15.99 -14.43
C THR A 35 -8.03 -16.78 -13.16
N SER A 36 -6.99 -16.43 -12.41
CA SER A 36 -6.64 -17.11 -11.16
C SER A 36 -7.70 -16.90 -10.08
N THR A 37 -7.84 -17.90 -9.21
CA THR A 37 -8.80 -17.83 -8.10
C THR A 37 -8.33 -16.83 -7.03
N GLU A 38 -9.24 -16.45 -6.14
CA GLU A 38 -8.90 -15.56 -5.03
C GLU A 38 -7.80 -16.15 -4.14
N GLU A 39 -7.83 -17.46 -3.90
CA GLU A 39 -6.84 -18.17 -3.10
C GLU A 39 -5.45 -18.16 -3.74
N GLU A 40 -5.37 -18.32 -5.07
CA GLU A 40 -4.10 -18.25 -5.81
C GLU A 40 -3.49 -16.85 -5.74
N TRP A 41 -4.33 -15.81 -5.86
CA TRP A 41 -3.93 -14.42 -5.66
C TRP A 41 -3.43 -14.18 -4.24
N CYS A 42 -4.18 -14.61 -3.23
CA CYS A 42 -3.79 -14.48 -1.82
C CYS A 42 -2.48 -15.20 -1.51
N ALA A 43 -2.31 -16.45 -1.99
CA ALA A 43 -1.09 -17.21 -1.77
C ALA A 43 0.14 -16.53 -2.39
N THR A 44 -0.01 -16.01 -3.61
CA THR A 44 1.07 -15.27 -4.29
C THR A 44 1.37 -13.97 -3.55
N ALA A 45 0.34 -13.20 -3.20
CA ALA A 45 0.49 -11.91 -2.54
C ALA A 45 1.09 -12.04 -1.13
N GLN A 46 0.84 -13.16 -0.44
CA GLN A 46 1.43 -13.45 0.87
C GLN A 46 2.92 -13.78 0.77
N GLN A 47 3.34 -14.54 -0.23
CA GLN A 47 4.72 -15.02 -0.35
C GLN A 47 5.62 -14.06 -1.13
N GLU A 48 5.07 -13.38 -2.14
CA GLU A 48 5.80 -12.56 -3.09
C GLU A 48 5.25 -11.12 -3.22
N PRO A 49 4.92 -10.42 -2.11
CA PRO A 49 4.23 -9.12 -2.15
C PRO A 49 5.01 -8.05 -2.92
N TYR A 50 6.35 -8.05 -2.77
CA TYR A 50 7.24 -7.10 -3.42
C TYR A 50 7.44 -7.39 -4.92
N ASN A 51 7.47 -8.66 -5.32
CA ASN A 51 7.55 -9.00 -6.74
C ASN A 51 6.22 -8.66 -7.43
N LEU A 52 5.09 -8.90 -6.76
CA LEU A 52 3.78 -8.57 -7.31
C LEU A 52 3.62 -7.06 -7.51
N ILE A 53 4.04 -6.22 -6.55
CA ILE A 53 3.98 -4.76 -6.75
C ILE A 53 4.94 -4.32 -7.86
N TYR A 54 6.12 -4.92 -7.96
CA TYR A 54 7.06 -4.64 -9.04
C TYR A 54 6.45 -4.96 -10.42
N MET A 55 5.69 -6.05 -10.54
CA MET A 55 4.95 -6.36 -11.77
C MET A 55 3.90 -5.28 -12.08
N CYS A 56 3.13 -4.82 -11.08
CA CYS A 56 2.19 -3.71 -11.27
C CYS A 56 2.89 -2.42 -11.70
N GLN A 57 4.01 -2.07 -11.09
CA GLN A 57 4.79 -0.87 -11.45
C GLN A 57 5.34 -0.90 -12.89
N HIS A 58 5.61 -2.09 -13.43
CA HIS A 58 6.09 -2.28 -14.81
C HIS A 58 4.95 -2.55 -15.80
N PHE A 59 3.74 -2.70 -15.30
CA PHE A 59 2.58 -2.88 -16.14
C PHE A 59 2.08 -1.55 -16.67
N LYS A 60 1.54 -1.55 -17.89
CA LYS A 60 1.03 -0.33 -18.52
C LYS A 60 -0.29 0.14 -17.90
N TYR A 61 -1.05 -0.76 -17.28
CA TYR A 61 -2.39 -0.48 -16.74
C TYR A 61 -2.57 -1.04 -15.31
N PRO A 62 -1.75 -0.62 -14.33
CA PRO A 62 -1.85 -1.13 -12.96
C PRO A 62 -3.22 -0.88 -12.32
N GLU A 63 -3.92 0.17 -12.73
CA GLU A 63 -5.26 0.50 -12.26
C GLU A 63 -6.30 -0.55 -12.64
N GLU A 64 -6.14 -1.24 -13.78
CA GLU A 64 -7.03 -2.32 -14.21
C GLU A 64 -6.91 -3.53 -13.27
N VAL A 65 -5.66 -3.87 -12.92
CA VAL A 65 -5.37 -4.96 -11.98
C VAL A 65 -5.95 -4.64 -10.61
N LEU A 66 -5.71 -3.43 -10.10
CA LEU A 66 -6.19 -3.02 -8.78
C LEU A 66 -7.70 -2.84 -8.73
N ALA A 67 -8.34 -2.36 -9.80
CA ALA A 67 -9.81 -2.30 -9.88
C ALA A 67 -10.42 -3.71 -9.87
N THR A 68 -9.84 -4.65 -10.63
CA THR A 68 -10.28 -6.06 -10.65
C THR A 68 -10.11 -6.73 -9.28
N LEU A 69 -9.03 -6.43 -8.56
CA LEU A 69 -8.81 -6.95 -7.20
C LEU A 69 -9.58 -6.19 -6.12
N GLY A 70 -10.02 -4.96 -6.40
CA GLY A 70 -10.84 -4.15 -5.49
C GLY A 70 -12.18 -4.80 -5.16
N ASP A 71 -12.75 -5.57 -6.10
CA ASP A 71 -13.94 -6.40 -5.87
C ASP A 71 -13.64 -7.60 -4.96
N LYS A 72 -12.36 -7.95 -4.77
CA LYS A 72 -11.84 -9.04 -3.93
C LYS A 72 -11.03 -8.47 -2.76
N VAL A 73 -11.65 -7.63 -1.93
CA VAL A 73 -11.01 -6.87 -0.84
C VAL A 73 -10.03 -7.71 0.01
N HIS A 74 -10.38 -8.97 0.27
CA HIS A 74 -9.52 -9.88 1.03
C HIS A 74 -8.12 -10.08 0.42
N VAL A 75 -8.00 -10.08 -0.91
CA VAL A 75 -6.70 -10.15 -1.61
C VAL A 75 -5.82 -8.95 -1.25
N LEU A 76 -6.39 -7.74 -1.28
CA LEU A 76 -5.64 -6.52 -0.97
C LEU A 76 -5.17 -6.51 0.50
N GLU A 77 -6.02 -6.99 1.40
CA GLU A 77 -5.65 -7.16 2.81
C GLU A 77 -4.52 -8.19 2.97
N VAL A 78 -4.61 -9.36 2.35
CA VAL A 78 -3.57 -10.39 2.42
C VAL A 78 -2.25 -9.87 1.86
N TRP A 79 -2.29 -9.22 0.69
CA TRP A 79 -1.12 -8.65 0.03
C TRP A 79 -0.37 -7.67 0.93
N THR A 80 -1.10 -6.79 1.60
CA THR A 80 -0.51 -5.74 2.44
C THR A 80 -0.27 -6.18 3.88
N SER A 81 -0.59 -7.42 4.26
CA SER A 81 -0.56 -7.87 5.66
C SER A 81 0.80 -7.70 6.35
N GLY A 82 1.90 -8.05 5.67
CA GLY A 82 3.27 -7.85 6.18
C GLY A 82 3.59 -6.38 6.41
N TRP A 83 3.32 -5.53 5.41
CA TRP A 83 3.55 -4.09 5.48
C TRP A 83 2.73 -3.40 6.58
N ARG A 84 1.46 -3.82 6.76
CA ARG A 84 0.60 -3.31 7.85
C ARG A 84 1.18 -3.63 9.23
N LYS A 85 1.73 -4.83 9.39
CA LYS A 85 2.42 -5.25 10.61
C LYS A 85 3.67 -4.43 10.87
N GLU A 86 4.47 -4.16 9.84
CA GLU A 86 5.64 -3.27 9.91
C GLU A 86 5.25 -1.85 10.32
N CYS A 87 4.24 -1.26 9.68
CA CYS A 87 3.71 0.06 10.03
C CYS A 87 3.24 0.12 11.50
N LEU A 88 2.50 -0.90 11.96
CA LEU A 88 2.07 -0.97 13.36
C LEU A 88 3.27 -1.04 14.30
N TYR A 89 4.24 -1.91 14.03
CA TYR A 89 5.42 -2.08 14.87
C TYR A 89 6.20 -0.77 15.01
N GLU A 90 6.52 -0.12 13.89
CA GLU A 90 7.29 1.12 13.90
C GLU A 90 6.52 2.27 14.55
N SER A 91 5.20 2.36 14.34
CA SER A 91 4.35 3.35 15.01
C SER A 91 4.28 3.11 16.53
N LEU A 92 4.25 1.85 16.98
CA LEU A 92 4.34 1.51 18.42
C LEU A 92 5.71 1.87 19.00
N VAL A 93 6.80 1.70 18.24
CA VAL A 93 8.14 2.15 18.65
C VAL A 93 8.17 3.67 18.81
N ALA A 94 7.61 4.40 17.86
CA ALA A 94 7.50 5.86 17.93
C ALA A 94 6.67 6.29 19.15
N TYR A 95 5.51 5.70 19.38
CA TYR A 95 4.69 6.00 20.55
C TYR A 95 5.44 5.69 21.86
N ARG A 96 6.10 4.54 21.94
CA ARG A 96 6.89 4.12 23.09
C ARG A 96 8.01 5.11 23.43
N SER A 97 8.61 5.76 22.44
CA SER A 97 9.66 6.75 22.64
C SER A 97 9.16 8.10 23.17
N LYS A 98 7.87 8.41 22.97
CA LYS A 98 7.26 9.70 23.36
C LYS A 98 6.58 9.67 24.73
N THR A 99 6.22 8.49 25.23
CA THR A 99 5.49 8.35 26.49
C THR A 99 6.44 8.13 27.67
N GLU A 100 6.16 8.82 28.78
CA GLU A 100 6.91 8.66 30.05
C GLU A 100 6.18 7.75 31.04
N ASP A 101 4.90 7.41 30.79
CA ASP A 101 4.11 6.58 31.70
C ASP A 101 4.70 5.15 31.78
N PRO A 102 5.20 4.69 32.94
CA PRO A 102 5.87 3.40 33.04
C PRO A 102 4.96 2.22 32.70
N SER A 103 3.66 2.34 32.99
CA SER A 103 2.69 1.27 32.72
C SER A 103 2.47 1.09 31.21
N THR A 104 2.33 2.21 30.49
CA THR A 104 2.19 2.25 29.04
C THR A 104 3.49 1.82 28.35
N CYS A 105 4.64 2.28 28.85
CA CYS A 105 5.95 1.85 28.38
C CYS A 105 6.10 0.33 28.37
N ARG A 106 5.86 -0.31 29.53
CA ARG A 106 5.98 -1.77 29.68
C ARG A 106 5.03 -2.51 28.73
N TRP A 107 3.78 -2.06 28.66
CA TRP A 107 2.78 -2.66 27.79
C TRP A 107 3.15 -2.57 26.30
N LEU A 108 3.63 -1.40 25.84
CA LEU A 108 4.05 -1.22 24.45
C LEU A 108 5.27 -2.09 24.12
N ASP A 109 6.24 -2.21 25.03
CA ASP A 109 7.40 -3.10 24.86
C ASP A 109 6.96 -4.56 24.75
N GLU A 110 6.05 -5.02 25.62
CA GLU A 110 5.48 -6.37 25.52
C GLU A 110 4.73 -6.59 24.20
N TRP A 111 3.97 -5.62 23.71
CA TRP A 111 3.22 -5.77 22.46
C TRP A 111 4.14 -5.81 21.24
N LYS A 112 5.14 -4.93 21.18
CA LYS A 112 6.18 -4.97 20.14
C LYS A 112 6.85 -6.35 20.07
N ASP A 113 7.22 -6.92 21.21
CA ASP A 113 7.84 -8.25 21.28
C ASP A 113 6.89 -9.36 20.82
N LYS A 114 5.58 -9.24 21.07
CA LYS A 114 4.59 -10.16 20.49
C LYS A 114 4.56 -10.06 18.97
N LEU A 115 4.57 -8.84 18.41
CA LEU A 115 4.51 -8.65 16.96
C LEU A 115 5.72 -9.28 16.26
N LEU A 116 6.92 -9.25 16.83
CA LEU A 116 8.09 -9.88 16.21
C LEU A 116 8.01 -11.41 16.13
N ARG A 117 7.11 -12.05 16.88
CA ARG A 117 6.96 -13.50 16.86
C ARG A 117 6.15 -13.96 15.64
N PRO A 118 6.46 -15.13 15.07
CA PRO A 118 5.57 -15.78 14.11
C PRO A 118 4.24 -16.12 14.81
N ALA A 119 3.13 -15.92 14.11
CA ALA A 119 1.83 -16.35 14.62
C ALA A 119 1.80 -17.88 14.69
N PRO A 120 1.28 -18.47 15.79
CA PRO A 120 1.07 -19.91 15.84
C PRO A 120 0.13 -20.36 14.71
N PRO A 121 0.35 -21.54 14.11
CA PRO A 121 -0.35 -21.96 12.88
C PRO A 121 -1.87 -22.07 13.01
N ASN A 122 -2.41 -22.16 14.23
CA ASN A 122 -3.84 -22.33 14.50
C ASN A 122 -4.47 -21.11 15.19
N LEU A 123 -3.77 -19.98 15.28
CA LEU A 123 -4.28 -18.79 15.95
C LEU A 123 -4.41 -17.62 14.98
N ALA A 124 -5.34 -16.73 15.27
CA ALA A 124 -5.45 -15.46 14.58
C ALA A 124 -4.09 -14.74 14.61
N PRO A 125 -3.75 -13.95 13.58
CA PRO A 125 -2.54 -13.17 13.54
C PRO A 125 -2.34 -12.38 14.85
N LEU A 126 -1.10 -12.31 15.36
CA LEU A 126 -0.80 -11.62 16.64
C LEU A 126 -1.16 -10.13 16.63
N ILE A 127 -1.42 -9.57 15.45
CA ILE A 127 -1.96 -8.22 15.25
C ILE A 127 -3.44 -8.09 15.67
N ASP A 128 -4.21 -9.17 15.77
CA ASP A 128 -5.64 -9.16 16.11
C ASP A 128 -5.89 -9.35 17.62
N ASN A 129 -4.99 -8.86 18.48
CA ASN A 129 -5.18 -8.92 19.95
C ASN A 129 -6.16 -7.84 20.44
N ARG A 130 -7.40 -8.25 20.73
CA ARG A 130 -8.47 -7.37 21.24
C ARG A 130 -8.06 -6.53 22.47
N GLU A 131 -7.32 -7.09 23.42
CA GLU A 131 -6.98 -6.37 24.66
C GLU A 131 -6.02 -5.21 24.39
N ASP A 132 -5.02 -5.44 23.53
CA ASP A 132 -4.02 -4.44 23.19
C ASP A 132 -4.69 -3.30 22.40
N TRP A 133 -5.58 -3.60 21.45
CA TRP A 133 -6.38 -2.58 20.75
C TRP A 133 -7.27 -1.75 21.69
N VAL A 134 -7.98 -2.39 22.62
CA VAL A 134 -8.80 -1.66 23.61
C VAL A 134 -7.95 -0.71 24.46
N ARG A 135 -6.73 -1.13 24.85
CA ARG A 135 -5.81 -0.26 25.59
C ARG A 135 -5.31 0.91 24.76
N LEU A 136 -5.09 0.69 23.46
CA LEU A 136 -4.68 1.71 22.51
C LEU A 136 -5.78 2.74 22.23
N HIS A 137 -7.03 2.30 22.08
CA HIS A 137 -8.22 3.15 21.93
C HIS A 137 -8.39 4.11 23.10
N LYS A 138 -8.26 3.58 24.33
CA LYS A 138 -8.36 4.39 25.56
C LYS A 138 -7.27 5.46 25.68
N ARG A 139 -6.19 5.32 24.91
CA ARG A 139 -5.05 6.25 24.87
C ARG A 139 -5.05 7.09 23.60
N SER A 140 -6.16 7.11 22.85
CA SER A 140 -6.29 7.87 21.60
C SER A 140 -5.16 7.58 20.60
N TYR A 141 -4.66 6.34 20.58
CA TYR A 141 -3.55 5.91 19.73
C TYR A 141 -2.26 6.71 19.93
N GLY A 142 -2.06 7.33 21.11
CA GLY A 142 -0.88 8.17 21.34
C GLY A 142 -0.84 9.41 20.44
N GLU A 143 -2.00 9.88 19.97
CA GLU A 143 -2.13 10.99 19.01
C GLU A 143 -1.46 10.73 17.64
N ASP A 144 -1.24 9.46 17.31
CA ASP A 144 -0.64 9.04 16.04
C ASP A 144 -1.72 8.53 15.07
N ASP A 145 -1.92 9.26 13.97
CA ASP A 145 -2.93 8.95 12.97
C ASP A 145 -2.58 7.70 12.16
N VAL A 146 -1.28 7.38 11.97
CA VAL A 146 -0.88 6.12 11.33
C VAL A 146 -1.21 4.95 12.25
N LEU A 147 -0.93 5.09 13.55
CA LEU A 147 -1.27 4.07 14.53
C LEU A 147 -2.81 3.85 14.62
N ARG A 148 -3.60 4.90 14.43
CA ARG A 148 -5.07 4.80 14.27
C ARG A 148 -5.47 4.09 12.97
N LEU A 149 -4.78 4.36 11.87
CA LEU A 149 -5.02 3.71 10.58
C LEU A 149 -4.64 2.22 10.59
N CYS A 150 -3.68 1.82 11.44
CA CYS A 150 -3.32 0.41 11.66
C CYS A 150 -4.39 -0.41 12.39
N ASP A 151 -5.45 0.22 12.90
CA ASP A 151 -6.52 -0.48 13.61
C ASP A 151 -7.19 -1.57 12.76
N VAL A 152 -7.60 -2.65 13.42
CA VAL A 152 -8.29 -3.78 12.77
C VAL A 152 -9.58 -3.38 12.06
N GLY A 153 -10.22 -2.28 12.48
CA GLY A 153 -11.39 -1.71 11.81
C GLY A 153 -11.08 -0.98 10.50
N HIS A 154 -9.81 -0.66 10.24
CA HIS A 154 -9.35 0.11 9.06
C HIS A 154 -8.48 -0.73 8.12
N LYS A 155 -8.50 -2.07 8.25
CA LYS A 155 -7.65 -3.01 7.49
C LYS A 155 -7.69 -2.76 5.98
N ASP A 156 -8.89 -2.64 5.43
CA ASP A 156 -9.15 -2.37 4.03
C ASP A 156 -8.62 -0.99 3.61
N GLN A 157 -8.96 0.05 4.38
CA GLN A 157 -8.51 1.41 4.11
C GLN A 157 -6.97 1.51 4.10
N LEU A 158 -6.31 0.89 5.08
CA LEU A 158 -4.85 0.88 5.15
C LEU A 158 -4.23 0.08 3.98
N ALA A 159 -4.85 -1.02 3.56
CA ALA A 159 -4.40 -1.79 2.40
C ALA A 159 -4.37 -0.92 1.13
N HIS A 160 -5.44 -0.16 0.89
CA HIS A 160 -5.53 0.81 -0.19
C HIS A 160 -4.42 1.87 -0.13
N HIS A 161 -4.21 2.48 1.05
CA HIS A 161 -3.15 3.49 1.22
C HIS A 161 -1.76 2.91 0.95
N LEU A 162 -1.47 1.70 1.45
CA LEU A 162 -0.19 1.04 1.22
C LEU A 162 0.02 0.71 -0.25
N LEU A 163 -0.97 0.14 -0.93
CA LEU A 163 -0.85 -0.16 -2.36
C LEU A 163 -0.60 1.10 -3.18
N CYS A 164 -1.30 2.20 -2.89
CA CYS A 164 -1.01 3.50 -3.52
C CYS A 164 0.42 3.97 -3.24
N ALA A 165 0.82 3.97 -1.96
CA ALA A 165 2.15 4.43 -1.53
C ALA A 165 3.28 3.62 -2.18
N PHE A 166 3.08 2.32 -2.36
CA PHE A 166 4.06 1.45 -3.00
C PHE A 166 4.04 1.59 -4.52
N LEU A 167 2.86 1.58 -5.15
CA LEU A 167 2.73 1.63 -6.61
C LEU A 167 3.29 2.95 -7.18
N TYR A 168 2.92 4.08 -6.58
CA TYR A 168 3.27 5.42 -7.05
C TYR A 168 4.40 6.08 -6.24
N GLU A 169 5.26 5.28 -5.61
CA GLU A 169 6.30 5.76 -4.71
C GLU A 169 7.19 6.84 -5.37
N LYS A 170 7.57 6.64 -6.64
CA LYS A 170 8.45 7.56 -7.36
C LYS A 170 7.76 8.91 -7.58
N GLU A 171 6.51 8.87 -8.01
CA GLU A 171 5.70 10.05 -8.29
C GLU A 171 5.37 10.80 -7.00
N ILE A 172 5.03 10.09 -5.92
CA ILE A 172 4.76 10.67 -4.60
C ILE A 172 6.02 11.36 -4.03
N ARG A 173 7.21 10.80 -4.25
CA ARG A 173 8.48 11.45 -3.87
C ARG A 173 8.68 12.78 -4.59
N VAL A 174 8.42 12.83 -5.90
CA VAL A 174 8.49 14.08 -6.67
C VAL A 174 7.47 15.09 -6.14
N LEU A 175 6.21 14.67 -5.94
CA LEU A 175 5.15 15.56 -5.45
C LEU A 175 5.43 16.15 -4.06
N THR A 176 6.19 15.44 -3.24
CA THR A 176 6.53 15.87 -1.86
C THR A 176 7.92 16.48 -1.74
N GLY A 177 8.68 16.57 -2.85
CA GLY A 177 10.06 17.08 -2.86
C GLY A 177 11.04 16.23 -2.05
N ARG A 178 10.85 14.90 -2.02
CA ARG A 178 11.65 13.93 -1.24
C ARG A 178 12.29 12.85 -2.10
N GLU A 179 12.79 13.24 -3.26
CA GLU A 179 13.39 12.32 -4.24
C GLU A 179 14.58 11.55 -3.63
N ASP A 180 15.43 12.22 -2.87
CA ASP A 180 16.69 11.69 -2.31
C ASP A 180 16.54 10.90 -1.00
N GLU A 181 15.32 10.69 -0.49
CA GLU A 181 15.11 10.07 0.82
C GLU A 181 15.49 8.58 0.81
N ALA A 182 16.57 8.20 1.51
CA ALA A 182 17.12 6.84 1.45
C ALA A 182 16.19 5.77 2.06
N ASP A 183 15.37 6.14 3.05
CA ASP A 183 14.43 5.21 3.67
C ASP A 183 13.22 4.95 2.74
N THR A 184 12.92 3.68 2.55
CA THR A 184 11.87 3.18 1.68
C THR A 184 10.99 2.13 2.37
N GLY A 185 11.06 2.04 3.70
CA GLY A 185 10.22 1.13 4.50
C GLY A 185 8.72 1.46 4.37
N PRO A 186 7.82 0.51 4.71
CA PRO A 186 6.38 0.70 4.55
C PRO A 186 5.83 1.93 5.28
N LEU A 187 6.25 2.20 6.52
CA LEU A 187 5.79 3.36 7.29
C LEU A 187 6.19 4.68 6.63
N THR A 188 7.43 4.78 6.16
CA THR A 188 7.95 5.99 5.50
C THR A 188 7.20 6.27 4.20
N ARG A 189 6.96 5.24 3.37
CA ARG A 189 6.13 5.37 2.16
C ARG A 189 4.70 5.79 2.49
N LEU A 190 4.08 5.14 3.47
CA LEU A 190 2.72 5.45 3.92
C LEU A 190 2.61 6.90 4.41
N THR A 191 3.53 7.34 5.25
CA THR A 191 3.54 8.70 5.80
C THR A 191 3.69 9.73 4.68
N ARG A 192 4.55 9.46 3.69
CA ARG A 192 4.72 10.34 2.52
C ARG A 192 3.45 10.41 1.67
N HIS A 193 2.81 9.28 1.43
CA HIS A 193 1.51 9.19 0.75
C HIS A 193 0.43 10.00 1.47
N LEU A 194 0.26 9.80 2.78
CA LEU A 194 -0.73 10.52 3.58
C LEU A 194 -0.48 12.04 3.56
N ARG A 195 0.78 12.47 3.68
CA ARG A 195 1.14 13.89 3.55
C ARG A 195 0.84 14.44 2.15
N ALA A 196 1.09 13.66 1.09
CA ALA A 196 0.76 14.07 -0.27
C ALA A 196 -0.75 14.26 -0.46
N LEU A 197 -1.57 13.40 0.15
CA LEU A 197 -3.03 13.54 0.14
C LEU A 197 -3.50 14.79 0.89
N GLU A 198 -2.92 15.08 2.06
CA GLU A 198 -3.27 16.26 2.86
C GLU A 198 -2.92 17.57 2.16
N THR A 199 -1.74 17.62 1.54
CA THR A 199 -1.21 18.86 0.95
C THR A 199 -1.65 19.06 -0.51
N GLY A 200 -1.87 17.98 -1.26
CA GLY A 200 -2.21 18.01 -2.67
C GLY A 200 -3.71 17.87 -2.91
N LYS A 201 -4.45 18.99 -2.97
CA LYS A 201 -5.92 18.98 -3.20
C LYS A 201 -6.35 18.13 -4.41
N ALA A 202 -5.63 18.22 -5.52
CA ALA A 202 -5.93 17.44 -6.73
C ALA A 202 -5.68 15.94 -6.53
N TYR A 203 -4.62 15.57 -5.79
CA TYR A 203 -4.35 14.18 -5.47
C TYR A 203 -5.39 13.62 -4.51
N GLY A 204 -5.72 14.37 -3.44
CA GLY A 204 -6.77 14.00 -2.50
C GLY A 204 -8.13 13.79 -3.18
N GLN A 205 -8.49 14.65 -4.15
CA GLN A 205 -9.72 14.49 -4.94
C GLN A 205 -9.70 13.25 -5.83
N ALA A 206 -8.56 12.94 -6.45
CA ALA A 206 -8.41 11.73 -7.26
C ALA A 206 -8.49 10.45 -6.42
N TYR A 207 -7.91 10.47 -5.22
CA TYR A 207 -7.90 9.33 -4.31
C TYR A 207 -9.25 9.06 -3.65
N ALA A 208 -9.99 10.12 -3.26
CA ALA A 208 -11.16 10.01 -2.40
C ALA A 208 -12.32 9.17 -2.96
N GLY A 209 -12.42 8.98 -4.29
CA GLY A 209 -13.39 8.08 -4.93
C GLY A 209 -14.86 8.28 -4.53
N SER A 210 -15.77 7.50 -5.13
CA SER A 210 -17.19 7.52 -4.76
C SER A 210 -17.47 6.55 -3.58
N SER A 211 -17.55 7.12 -2.38
CA SER A 211 -18.22 6.61 -1.17
C SER A 211 -17.72 5.37 -0.42
N ARG A 212 -16.93 4.43 -0.98
CA ARG A 212 -16.38 3.29 -0.19
C ARG A 212 -15.02 2.72 -0.62
N GLY A 213 -14.34 3.29 -1.61
CA GLY A 213 -13.06 2.75 -2.08
C GLY A 213 -12.26 3.75 -2.90
N VAL A 214 -11.04 3.35 -3.28
CA VAL A 214 -10.16 4.17 -4.12
C VAL A 214 -10.60 4.09 -5.57
N ASP A 215 -10.74 5.24 -6.24
CA ASP A 215 -10.87 5.29 -7.70
C ASP A 215 -9.47 5.14 -8.32
N TRP A 216 -9.05 3.89 -8.54
CA TRP A 216 -7.74 3.57 -9.10
C TRP A 216 -7.51 4.22 -10.47
N TYR A 217 -8.57 4.41 -11.26
CA TYR A 217 -8.48 5.08 -12.55
C TYR A 217 -8.23 6.58 -12.39
N ALA A 218 -8.90 7.25 -11.45
CA ALA A 218 -8.64 8.65 -11.15
C ALA A 218 -7.22 8.88 -10.63
N VAL A 219 -6.73 8.00 -9.75
CA VAL A 219 -5.35 8.04 -9.25
C VAL A 219 -4.34 7.87 -10.39
N ALA A 220 -4.52 6.87 -11.26
CA ALA A 220 -3.61 6.65 -12.40
C ALA A 220 -3.60 7.82 -13.38
N ARG A 221 -4.77 8.41 -13.69
CA ARG A 221 -4.89 9.61 -14.52
C ARG A 221 -4.17 10.80 -13.89
N PHE A 222 -4.31 10.98 -12.58
CA PHE A 222 -3.65 12.07 -11.86
C PHE A 222 -2.13 11.98 -12.00
N PHE A 223 -1.54 10.83 -11.70
CA PHE A 223 -0.09 10.66 -11.77
C PHE A 223 0.45 10.71 -13.20
N SER A 224 -0.27 10.15 -14.17
CA SER A 224 0.09 10.28 -15.59
C SER A 224 0.13 11.75 -16.03
N ALA A 225 -0.89 12.54 -15.68
CA ALA A 225 -0.95 13.95 -16.02
C ALA A 225 0.08 14.81 -15.28
N ALA A 226 0.43 14.45 -14.04
CA ALA A 226 1.44 15.14 -13.26
C ALA A 226 2.85 14.97 -13.86
N LEU A 227 3.17 13.75 -14.32
CA LEU A 227 4.43 13.46 -15.01
C LEU A 227 4.56 14.23 -16.32
N GLU A 228 3.51 14.23 -17.16
CA GLU A 228 3.52 14.99 -18.43
C GLU A 228 3.71 16.50 -18.25
N ARG A 229 3.22 17.07 -17.13
CA ARG A 229 3.42 18.49 -16.82
C ARG A 229 4.85 18.76 -16.37
N GLY A 230 5.41 17.89 -15.52
CA GLY A 230 6.79 17.99 -15.06
C GLY A 230 7.80 17.91 -16.20
N ASP A 231 7.60 17.02 -17.17
CA ASP A 231 8.46 16.90 -18.34
C ASP A 231 8.40 18.14 -19.24
N LYS A 232 7.20 18.66 -19.51
CA LYS A 232 7.00 19.89 -20.31
C LYS A 232 7.61 21.13 -19.65
N GLU A 233 7.64 21.20 -18.32
CA GLU A 233 8.27 22.30 -17.59
C GLU A 233 9.80 22.19 -17.64
N ARG A 234 10.37 20.99 -17.56
CA ARG A 234 11.81 20.75 -17.71
C ARG A 234 12.32 21.06 -19.11
N GLU A 235 11.55 20.73 -20.15
CA GLU A 235 11.88 21.05 -21.55
C GLU A 235 11.84 22.56 -21.85
N ARG A 236 11.07 23.35 -21.10
CA ARG A 236 10.98 24.82 -21.29
C ARG A 236 12.11 25.61 -20.62
N HIS A 237 12.83 24.98 -19.70
CA HIS A 237 13.93 25.61 -18.95
C HIS A 237 15.32 25.14 -19.39
N ASN A 238 15.38 24.29 -20.41
CA ASN A 238 16.60 23.91 -21.15
C ASN A 238 16.64 24.60 -22.51
#